data_AF-A0A2K8P6E6-F1
#
_entry.id   AF-A0A2K8P6E6-F1
#
_cell.length_a   1.000
_cell.length_b   1.000
_cell.length_c   1.000
_cell.angle_alpha   90.00
_cell.angle_beta   90.00
_cell.angle_gamma   90.00
#
_symmetry.space_group_name_H-M   'P 1'
#
loop_
_entity.id
_entity.type
_entity.pdbx_description
1 polymer ?
#
loop_
_entity_poly.entity_id
_entity_poly.type
_entity_poly.pdbx_seq_one_letter_code
_entity_poly.pdbx_strand_id
1 'polypeptide(L)'
;MGGRTVRTRGTGGSGFVAVLVAFVAVFVSGCWSPGAANVDPDALPGVYRDGETGGEIRLHVGGRFSAVGISKSDVRGRGSAAPVDFGGTWSATPSNFVYLEPDEVGGGRDMGDIQLYTASPRKVYLHPDVDGPVTLELVRVTGP
;
A
#
# COMPACT_ATOMS: atom_id res chain seq x y z
N MET A 1 -46.02 45.70 61.68
CA MET A 1 -46.61 44.90 60.58
C MET A 1 -46.28 45.60 59.28
N GLY A 2 -45.28 45.11 58.55
CA GLY A 2 -44.85 45.63 57.25
C GLY A 2 -44.60 44.43 56.34
N GLY A 3 -45.28 44.41 55.19
CA GLY A 3 -45.27 43.28 54.27
C GLY A 3 -44.20 43.35 53.20
N ARG A 4 -44.16 42.27 52.40
CA ARG A 4 -43.54 42.13 51.05
C ARG A 4 -41.99 42.26 51.07
N THR A 5 -41.18 41.51 50.32
CA THR A 5 -41.32 41.04 48.94
C THR A 5 -40.17 40.07 48.61
N VAL A 6 -40.49 39.02 47.84
CA VAL A 6 -39.85 38.58 46.59
C VAL A 6 -38.30 38.44 46.52
N ARG A 7 -37.86 37.22 46.24
CA ARG A 7 -36.92 36.95 45.14
C ARG A 7 -37.33 35.69 44.38
N THR A 8 -38.05 35.88 43.28
CA THR A 8 -38.22 34.87 42.23
C THR A 8 -37.40 35.25 41.00
N ARG A 9 -36.40 34.41 40.73
CA ARG A 9 -35.93 33.86 39.45
C ARG A 9 -36.24 34.64 38.15
N GLY A 10 -35.18 35.05 37.46
CA GLY A 10 -35.05 35.26 36.01
C GLY A 10 -33.54 35.16 35.67
N THR A 11 -33.05 34.25 34.83
CA THR A 11 -33.14 34.08 33.35
C THR A 11 -32.21 35.02 32.57
N GLY A 12 -31.35 34.40 31.74
CA GLY A 12 -30.44 35.00 30.77
C GLY A 12 -28.98 34.80 31.19
N GLY A 13 -28.05 34.26 30.41
CA GLY A 13 -27.94 33.93 28.99
C GLY A 13 -26.44 33.84 28.66
N SER A 14 -26.08 33.16 27.56
CA SER A 14 -24.70 32.94 27.04
C SER A 14 -23.84 31.97 27.86
N GLY A 15 -23.58 30.72 27.45
CA GLY A 15 -23.39 30.19 26.10
C GLY A 15 -21.92 30.31 25.73
N PHE A 16 -21.16 29.21 25.83
CA PHE A 16 -20.07 28.80 24.91
C PHE A 16 -19.68 27.35 25.23
N VAL A 17 -20.11 26.44 24.37
CA VAL A 17 -19.66 25.05 24.31
C VAL A 17 -18.32 25.06 23.58
N ALA A 18 -17.22 24.77 24.27
CA ALA A 18 -15.93 24.58 23.64
C ALA A 18 -15.83 23.13 23.14
N VAL A 19 -16.23 22.90 21.89
CA VAL A 19 -15.94 21.66 21.15
C VAL A 19 -14.47 21.70 20.76
N LEU A 20 -13.65 20.85 21.37
CA LEU A 20 -12.25 20.62 20.97
C LEU A 20 -12.23 19.83 19.65
N VAL A 21 -12.27 20.56 18.52
CA VAL A 21 -11.92 20.02 17.20
C VAL A 21 -10.40 20.16 17.04
N ALA A 22 -9.66 19.11 17.36
CA ALA A 22 -8.27 18.98 16.93
C ALA A 22 -8.25 18.30 15.54
N PHE A 23 -8.52 19.09 14.51
CA PHE A 23 -8.03 18.79 13.17
C PHE A 23 -6.60 19.33 13.11
N VAL A 24 -5.65 18.51 12.66
CA VAL A 24 -4.46 18.85 11.85
C VAL A 24 -3.43 17.73 12.00
N ALA A 25 -3.28 16.92 10.96
CA ALA A 25 -1.97 16.52 10.48
C ALA A 25 -1.91 16.90 9.00
N VAL A 26 -1.45 18.12 8.75
CA VAL A 26 -0.97 18.56 7.45
C VAL A 26 0.24 17.67 7.15
N PHE A 27 0.17 16.80 6.14
CA PHE A 27 1.39 16.20 5.57
C PHE A 27 2.13 17.30 4.83
N VAL A 28 2.93 18.06 5.58
CA VAL A 28 3.93 18.95 5.01
C VAL A 28 4.97 18.05 4.34
N SER A 29 5.04 18.17 3.02
CA SER A 29 6.09 17.67 2.17
C SER A 29 7.50 18.01 2.71
N GLY A 30 8.34 16.98 2.83
CA GLY A 30 9.80 17.10 2.70
C GLY A 30 10.64 16.62 3.88
N CYS A 31 11.31 15.48 3.71
CA CYS A 31 12.68 15.24 4.21
C CYS A 31 13.27 13.97 3.55
N TRP A 32 13.93 14.14 2.41
CA TRP A 32 14.89 13.16 1.90
C TRP A 32 16.08 13.10 2.86
N SER A 33 16.31 11.94 3.48
CA SER A 33 17.54 11.66 4.22
C SER A 33 18.63 11.15 3.28
N PRO A 34 19.89 11.60 3.42
CA PRO A 34 21.00 11.11 2.62
C PRO A 34 21.51 9.79 3.21
N GLY A 35 21.39 8.66 2.50
CA GLY A 35 22.08 7.43 2.90
C GLY A 35 21.50 6.06 2.51
N ALA A 36 20.36 5.98 1.83
CA ALA A 36 19.89 4.75 1.20
C ALA A 36 19.34 5.12 -0.18
N ALA A 37 19.69 4.36 -1.21
CA ALA A 37 18.99 4.45 -2.49
C ALA A 37 17.55 3.99 -2.25
N ASN A 38 16.68 4.93 -1.88
CA ASN A 38 15.24 4.74 -1.71
C ASN A 38 14.70 4.14 -3.01
N VAL A 39 13.72 3.22 -2.95
CA VAL A 39 12.82 3.09 -4.12
C VAL A 39 12.37 4.52 -4.41
N ASP A 40 12.70 5.07 -5.58
CA ASP A 40 12.00 6.23 -6.14
C ASP A 40 10.84 5.65 -6.96
N PRO A 41 9.67 5.47 -6.32
CA PRO A 41 8.51 4.85 -6.89
C PRO A 41 7.62 5.91 -7.53
N ASP A 42 8.11 7.09 -7.89
CA ASP A 42 7.30 8.16 -8.49
C ASP A 42 6.73 7.78 -9.88
N ALA A 43 6.93 6.53 -10.31
CA ALA A 43 6.27 5.85 -11.44
C ALA A 43 5.46 4.57 -11.08
N LEU A 44 5.42 4.11 -9.83
CA LEU A 44 5.20 2.70 -9.52
C LEU A 44 3.76 2.19 -9.39
N PRO A 45 2.69 2.99 -9.29
CA PRO A 45 1.37 2.50 -9.68
C PRO A 45 1.37 2.19 -11.18
N GLY A 46 0.86 1.04 -11.57
CA GLY A 46 0.93 0.60 -12.95
C GLY A 46 0.62 -0.87 -13.10
N VAL A 47 0.60 -1.32 -14.34
CA VAL A 47 0.42 -2.73 -14.69
C VAL A 47 1.75 -3.25 -15.19
N TYR A 48 2.22 -4.36 -14.62
CA TYR A 48 3.44 -5.04 -15.00
C TYR A 48 3.07 -6.44 -15.45
N ARG A 49 3.49 -6.82 -16.66
CA ARG A 49 3.10 -8.07 -17.27
C ARG A 49 4.32 -8.83 -17.77
N ASP A 50 4.29 -10.14 -17.56
CA ASP A 50 5.24 -11.05 -18.17
C ASP A 50 4.79 -11.40 -19.61
N GLY A 51 5.75 -11.39 -20.53
CA GLY A 51 5.49 -11.62 -21.95
C GLY A 51 5.27 -13.10 -22.30
N GLU A 52 5.77 -14.02 -21.48
CA GLU A 52 5.75 -15.46 -21.79
C GLU A 52 4.53 -16.17 -21.18
N THR A 53 4.33 -15.99 -19.88
CA THR A 53 3.24 -16.59 -19.09
C THR A 53 1.96 -15.77 -19.16
N GLY A 54 2.07 -14.48 -19.48
CA GLY A 54 0.96 -13.53 -19.39
C GLY A 54 0.60 -13.13 -17.96
N GLY A 55 1.36 -13.56 -16.95
CA GLY A 55 1.19 -13.18 -15.55
C GLY A 55 1.30 -11.67 -15.36
N GLU A 56 0.49 -11.11 -14.47
CA GLU A 56 0.35 -9.67 -14.29
C GLU A 56 0.36 -9.30 -12.82
N ILE A 57 1.05 -8.21 -12.48
CA ILE A 57 0.94 -7.53 -11.19
C ILE A 57 0.57 -6.08 -11.46
N ARG A 58 -0.53 -5.64 -10.86
CA ARG A 58 -0.99 -4.25 -10.87
C ARG A 58 -0.82 -3.63 -9.49
N LEU A 59 -0.05 -2.56 -9.42
CA LEU A 59 0.06 -1.71 -8.24
C LEU A 59 -0.90 -0.54 -8.37
N HIS A 60 -1.81 -0.39 -7.42
CA HIS A 60 -2.79 0.70 -7.40
C HIS A 60 -2.27 1.89 -6.60
N VAL A 61 -2.67 3.08 -7.04
CA VAL A 61 -2.61 4.28 -6.20
C VAL A 61 -3.45 4.00 -4.95
N GLY A 62 -2.87 4.18 -3.76
CA GLY A 62 -3.51 3.87 -2.48
C GLY A 62 -3.05 2.58 -1.81
N GLY A 63 -1.98 1.95 -2.29
CA GLY A 63 -1.31 0.87 -1.55
C GLY A 63 -1.99 -0.50 -1.63
N ARG A 64 -2.87 -0.72 -2.63
CA ARG A 64 -3.43 -2.05 -2.95
C ARG A 64 -2.78 -2.60 -4.21
N PHE A 65 -2.70 -3.93 -4.32
CA PHE A 65 -2.28 -4.60 -5.54
C PHE A 65 -3.25 -5.70 -5.95
N SER A 66 -3.22 -6.06 -7.23
CA SER A 66 -3.82 -7.27 -7.77
C SER A 66 -2.79 -8.03 -8.59
N ALA A 67 -2.80 -9.35 -8.51
CA ALA A 67 -1.97 -10.26 -9.28
C ALA A 67 -2.86 -11.28 -9.98
N VAL A 68 -2.57 -11.54 -11.26
CA VAL A 68 -3.32 -12.48 -12.10
C VAL A 68 -2.32 -13.42 -12.75
N GLY A 69 -2.64 -14.73 -12.74
CA GLY A 69 -1.79 -15.71 -13.40
C GLY A 69 -0.38 -15.82 -12.83
N ILE A 70 -0.21 -15.57 -11.53
CA ILE A 70 1.08 -15.71 -10.83
C ILE A 70 1.06 -17.00 -10.00
N SER A 71 2.09 -17.83 -10.13
CA SER A 71 2.19 -19.11 -9.44
C SER A 71 3.01 -19.02 -8.14
N LYS A 72 2.84 -20.02 -7.26
CA LYS A 72 3.64 -20.10 -6.03
C LYS A 72 5.12 -20.34 -6.34
N SER A 73 5.43 -21.08 -7.42
CA SER A 73 6.79 -21.23 -7.89
C SER A 73 7.43 -19.91 -8.35
N ASP A 74 6.67 -19.00 -8.95
CA ASP A 74 7.20 -17.69 -9.34
C ASP A 74 7.55 -16.87 -8.10
N VAL A 75 6.70 -16.90 -7.08
CA VAL A 75 6.87 -16.12 -5.85
C VAL A 75 7.95 -16.68 -4.94
N ARG A 76 8.15 -18.00 -4.90
CA ARG A 76 9.02 -18.69 -3.91
C ARG A 76 10.17 -19.48 -4.50
N GLY A 77 10.26 -19.59 -5.82
CA GLY A 77 11.18 -20.49 -6.52
C GLY A 77 10.83 -21.98 -6.34
N ARG A 78 9.71 -22.28 -5.68
CA ARG A 78 9.25 -23.65 -5.37
C ARG A 78 7.74 -23.71 -5.14
N GLY A 79 7.18 -24.91 -5.22
CA GLY A 79 5.76 -25.15 -4.98
C GLY A 79 4.98 -25.33 -6.29
N SER A 80 3.67 -25.10 -6.24
CA SER A 80 2.79 -25.29 -7.40
C SER A 80 3.08 -24.27 -8.50
N ALA A 81 3.17 -24.76 -9.73
CA ALA A 81 3.22 -23.96 -10.96
C ALA A 81 1.82 -23.60 -11.49
N ALA A 82 0.75 -24.01 -10.80
CA ALA A 82 -0.60 -23.61 -11.17
C ALA A 82 -0.77 -22.09 -10.93
N PRO A 83 -1.08 -21.29 -11.96
CA PRO A 83 -1.30 -19.86 -11.80
C PRO A 83 -2.56 -19.58 -10.99
N VAL A 84 -2.52 -18.56 -10.14
CA VAL A 84 -3.67 -18.12 -9.35
C VAL A 84 -3.78 -16.60 -9.35
N ASP A 85 -4.98 -16.13 -9.02
CA ASP A 85 -5.28 -14.71 -8.88
C ASP A 85 -5.40 -14.37 -7.40
N PHE A 86 -4.81 -13.24 -7.00
CA PHE A 86 -4.83 -12.76 -5.64
C PHE A 86 -4.60 -11.25 -5.57
N GLY A 87 -4.82 -10.67 -4.41
CA GLY A 87 -4.55 -9.25 -4.16
C GLY A 87 -4.12 -9.04 -2.73
N GLY A 88 -3.84 -7.79 -2.39
CA GLY A 88 -3.37 -7.44 -1.07
C GLY A 88 -2.93 -5.99 -0.97
N THR A 89 -2.10 -5.70 0.03
CA THR A 89 -1.50 -4.38 0.20
C THR A 89 -0.05 -4.35 -0.29
N TRP A 90 0.44 -3.19 -0.65
CA TRP A 90 1.86 -3.00 -0.97
C TRP A 90 2.43 -1.78 -0.25
N SER A 91 3.72 -1.85 0.08
CA SER A 91 4.47 -0.77 0.71
C SER A 91 5.85 -0.60 0.09
N ALA A 92 6.27 0.65 -0.09
CA ALA A 92 7.62 0.97 -0.53
C ALA A 92 8.62 0.74 0.61
N THR A 93 9.84 0.38 0.26
CA THR A 93 10.94 0.20 1.22
C THR A 93 12.07 1.19 0.91
N PRO A 94 12.98 1.46 1.86
CA PRO A 94 14.18 2.23 1.57
C PRO A 94 15.23 1.45 0.73
N SER A 95 14.90 0.25 0.25
CA SER A 95 15.71 -0.61 -0.60
C SER A 95 15.24 -0.55 -2.06
N ASN A 96 15.68 -1.45 -2.94
CA ASN A 96 15.27 -1.53 -4.35
C ASN A 96 14.09 -2.49 -4.61
N PHE A 97 13.16 -2.61 -3.65
CA PHE A 97 11.98 -3.47 -3.79
C PHE A 97 10.79 -2.92 -3.00
N VAL A 98 9.59 -3.35 -3.38
CA VAL A 98 8.36 -3.12 -2.61
C VAL A 98 7.92 -4.43 -1.96
N TYR A 99 7.33 -4.36 -0.76
CA TYR A 99 6.68 -5.50 -0.14
C TYR A 99 5.25 -5.61 -0.65
N LEU A 100 4.85 -6.81 -1.08
CA LEU A 100 3.45 -7.17 -1.29
C LEU A 100 3.03 -8.10 -0.15
N GLU A 101 1.94 -7.75 0.52
CA GLU A 101 1.30 -8.54 1.57
C GLU A 101 -0.04 -9.06 1.03
N PRO A 102 -0.09 -10.32 0.54
CA PRO A 102 -1.32 -10.91 0.02
C PRO A 102 -2.38 -11.05 1.10
N ASP A 103 -3.65 -10.81 0.75
CA ASP A 103 -4.76 -11.10 1.64
C ASP A 103 -4.83 -12.62 1.89
N GLU A 104 -5.30 -13.05 3.07
CA GLU A 104 -5.44 -14.47 3.42
C GLU A 104 -6.63 -15.19 2.74
N VAL A 105 -7.11 -14.65 1.62
CA VAL A 105 -8.24 -15.17 0.84
C VAL A 105 -7.79 -15.55 -0.57
N GLY A 106 -8.51 -16.49 -1.20
CA GLY A 106 -8.21 -16.94 -2.56
C GLY A 106 -6.78 -17.46 -2.69
N GLY A 107 -6.12 -17.14 -3.81
CA GLY A 107 -4.73 -17.55 -4.07
C GLY A 107 -3.70 -16.92 -3.13
N GLY A 108 -4.04 -15.85 -2.40
CA GLY A 108 -3.10 -15.09 -1.57
C GLY A 108 -2.65 -15.84 -0.31
N ARG A 109 -3.50 -16.70 0.25
CA ARG A 109 -3.25 -17.46 1.49
C ARG A 109 -1.97 -18.29 1.46
N ASP A 110 -1.58 -18.76 0.28
CA ASP A 110 -0.43 -19.65 0.10
C ASP A 110 0.84 -18.93 -0.38
N MET A 111 0.77 -17.62 -0.64
CA MET A 111 1.86 -16.84 -1.20
C MET A 111 2.80 -16.32 -0.12
N GLY A 112 2.26 -15.87 1.03
CA GLY A 112 2.98 -15.12 2.07
C GLY A 112 3.61 -13.83 1.53
N ASP A 113 4.45 -13.17 2.34
CA ASP A 113 5.04 -11.89 1.94
C ASP A 113 5.96 -12.03 0.73
N ILE A 114 5.83 -11.09 -0.20
CA ILE A 114 6.52 -11.10 -1.49
C ILE A 114 7.39 -9.85 -1.59
N GLN A 115 8.63 -10.03 -2.03
CA GLN A 115 9.50 -8.92 -2.42
C GLN A 115 9.44 -8.75 -3.93
N LEU A 116 8.92 -7.61 -4.38
CA LEU A 116 8.89 -7.24 -5.78
C LEU A 116 10.01 -6.24 -6.05
N TYR A 117 11.09 -6.72 -6.66
CA TYR A 117 12.27 -5.92 -6.91
C TYR A 117 12.08 -5.01 -8.12
N THR A 118 12.69 -3.83 -8.04
CA THR A 118 12.59 -2.79 -9.07
C THR A 118 13.94 -2.67 -9.77
N ALA A 119 14.03 -3.13 -11.02
CA ALA A 119 15.23 -2.95 -11.84
C ALA A 119 15.27 -1.54 -12.48
N SER A 120 14.10 -1.03 -12.86
CA SER A 120 13.90 0.28 -13.48
C SER A 120 12.43 0.69 -13.38
N PRO A 121 12.05 1.94 -13.74
CA PRO A 121 10.65 2.35 -13.76
C PRO A 121 9.74 1.50 -14.67
N ARG A 122 10.31 0.71 -15.58
CA ARG A 122 9.56 -0.12 -16.54
C ARG A 122 9.71 -1.62 -16.31
N LYS A 123 10.47 -2.05 -15.31
CA LYS A 123 10.77 -3.46 -15.10
C LYS A 123 10.85 -3.78 -13.63
N VAL A 124 10.06 -4.77 -13.23
CA VAL A 124 10.06 -5.36 -11.90
C VAL A 124 10.28 -6.87 -12.02
N TYR A 125 10.69 -7.51 -10.94
CA TYR A 125 10.95 -8.94 -10.96
C TYR A 125 10.73 -9.58 -9.59
N LEU A 126 10.35 -10.86 -9.61
CA LEU A 126 10.31 -11.72 -8.42
C LEU A 126 11.67 -12.39 -8.27
N HIS A 127 12.24 -12.25 -7.08
CA HIS A 127 13.55 -12.81 -6.75
C HIS A 127 13.55 -13.31 -5.30
N PRO A 128 12.93 -14.46 -5.01
CA PRO A 128 12.75 -14.94 -3.65
C PRO A 128 14.05 -15.27 -2.92
N ASP A 129 15.12 -15.52 -3.66
CA ASP A 129 16.48 -15.70 -3.16
C ASP A 129 17.38 -14.69 -3.87
N VAL A 130 17.94 -13.72 -3.13
CA VAL A 130 18.73 -12.63 -3.73
C VAL A 130 20.02 -13.12 -4.40
N ASP A 131 20.53 -14.27 -3.98
CA ASP A 131 21.71 -14.92 -4.55
C ASP A 131 21.33 -15.95 -5.64
N GLY A 132 20.03 -16.19 -5.81
CA GLY A 132 19.46 -17.16 -6.74
C GLY A 132 19.21 -16.60 -8.15
N PRO A 133 18.48 -17.35 -8.98
CA PRO A 133 17.97 -16.84 -10.24
C PRO A 133 16.67 -16.05 -10.02
N VAL A 134 16.46 -15.03 -10.85
CA VAL A 134 15.15 -14.38 -11.02
C VAL A 134 14.14 -15.43 -11.48
N THR A 135 13.00 -15.49 -10.82
CA THR A 135 11.93 -16.47 -11.10
C THR A 135 10.89 -15.94 -12.05
N LEU A 136 10.65 -14.63 -12.06
CA LEU A 136 9.73 -13.98 -12.97
C LEU A 136 10.14 -12.53 -13.24
N GLU A 137 10.20 -12.14 -14.51
CA GLU A 137 10.43 -10.76 -14.93
C GLU A 137 9.12 -10.17 -15.46
N LEU A 138 8.74 -8.96 -15.03
CA LEU A 138 7.55 -8.29 -15.51
C LEU A 138 7.89 -6.89 -16.04
N VAL A 139 7.35 -6.58 -17.21
CA VAL A 139 7.55 -5.30 -17.88
C VAL A 139 6.32 -4.44 -17.72
N ARG A 140 6.52 -3.15 -17.44
CA ARG A 140 5.43 -2.19 -17.32
C ARG A 140 4.69 -2.08 -18.65
N VAL A 141 3.40 -2.34 -18.61
CA VAL A 141 2.51 -2.07 -19.72
C VAL A 141 2.35 -0.56 -19.83
N THR A 142 2.75 -0.02 -20.98
CA THR A 142 2.41 1.36 -21.32
C THR A 142 0.97 1.31 -21.83
N GLY A 143 0.09 2.20 -21.35
CA GLY A 143 -1.32 2.19 -21.76
C GLY A 143 -1.49 2.27 -23.29
N PRO A 144 -2.69 1.96 -23.83
CA PRO A 144 -2.97 2.20 -25.24
C PRO A 144 -2.73 3.66 -25.64
#